data_AF-A0A2A9FDK8-F1
#
_entry.id   AF-A0A2A9FDK8-F1
#
_cell.length_a   1.000
_cell.length_b   1.000
_cell.length_c   1.000
_cell.angle_alpha   90.00
_cell.angle_beta   90.00
_cell.angle_gamma   90.00
#
_symmetry.space_group_name_H-M   'P 1'
#
loop_
_entity.id
_entity.type
_entity.pdbx_description
1 polymer ?
#
loop_
_entity_poly.entity_id
_entity_poly.type
_entity_poly.pdbx_seq_one_letter_code
_entity_poly.pdbx_strand_id
1 'polypeptide(L)'
;MGISAWIWFVIAAVALVAGLGLLFADRAKEGSRNRERQRWAQLRGWQFVEEDDRLPQQWSGGAIGYFGADAAVNVVAGSTFTSDGRRPVFIFDIESEGQIPAVVVAVRCNKTHRVPVEMWLSSVPFQRENMPEMLGPIGQRYAFADDTEGARQVITQDLVDAADQLGGDVGVAWLEQEWVLASVVPGAGPSRLERLLRDLGEIADIVDPFDEDYDSNRTWTPAAGMPTVASATPDQRTQPLDPHAEAPAPRTQVFDTSGAGESHPRAITHATSPADTQVTTPVRAQTAADVRDAEPSAPPQPRSPFGGPGEPGPVPAPQPEQNEEP
;
A
#
# COMPACT_ATOMS: atom_id res chain seq x y z
N MET A 1 54.77 -30.50 -4.93
CA MET A 1 54.90 -29.75 -3.66
C MET A 1 53.48 -29.51 -3.14
N GLY A 2 53.05 -30.25 -2.12
CA GLY A 2 51.70 -30.10 -1.56
C GLY A 2 51.62 -28.83 -0.71
N ILE A 3 50.51 -28.10 -0.82
CA ILE A 3 50.22 -26.95 0.05
C ILE A 3 50.16 -27.45 1.50
N SER A 4 50.89 -26.80 2.40
CA SER A 4 50.94 -27.17 3.83
C SER A 4 49.54 -27.12 4.45
N ALA A 5 49.17 -28.13 5.24
CA ALA A 5 47.87 -28.21 5.92
C ALA A 5 47.56 -26.97 6.77
N TRP A 6 48.58 -26.34 7.35
CA TRP A 6 48.47 -25.09 8.11
C TRP A 6 47.85 -23.95 7.28
N ILE A 7 48.18 -23.86 5.98
CA ILE A 7 47.65 -22.81 5.09
C ILE A 7 46.14 -22.97 4.96
N TRP A 8 45.64 -24.20 4.85
CA TRP A 8 44.21 -24.46 4.79
C TRP A 8 43.49 -24.06 6.07
N PHE A 9 44.08 -24.29 7.25
CA PHE A 9 43.51 -23.83 8.52
C PHE A 9 43.44 -22.31 8.61
N VAL A 10 44.48 -21.60 8.15
CA VAL A 10 44.46 -20.13 8.10
C VAL A 10 43.35 -19.62 7.17
N ILE A 11 43.25 -20.19 5.97
CA ILE A 11 42.18 -19.85 5.01
C ILE A 11 40.81 -20.10 5.63
N ALA A 12 40.61 -21.27 6.26
CA ALA A 12 39.35 -21.60 6.92
C ALA A 12 39.01 -20.64 8.08
N ALA A 13 40.01 -20.27 8.90
CA ALA A 13 39.81 -19.31 9.99
C ALA A 13 39.44 -17.92 9.47
N VAL A 14 40.11 -17.44 8.41
CA VAL A 14 39.78 -16.15 7.78
C VAL A 14 38.38 -16.19 7.17
N ALA A 15 38.03 -17.27 6.45
CA ALA A 15 36.71 -17.45 5.87
C ALA A 15 35.61 -17.49 6.95
N LEU A 16 35.86 -18.15 8.08
CA LEU A 16 34.92 -18.22 9.20
C LEU A 16 34.71 -16.84 9.84
N VAL A 17 35.77 -16.07 10.08
CA VAL A 17 35.65 -14.71 10.64
C VAL A 17 34.91 -13.79 9.67
N ALA A 18 35.22 -13.86 8.37
CA ALA A 18 34.52 -13.08 7.35
C ALA A 18 33.03 -13.46 7.26
N GLY A 19 32.70 -14.76 7.28
CA GLY A 19 31.33 -15.26 7.26
C GLY A 19 30.53 -14.83 8.49
N LEU A 20 31.11 -14.94 9.69
CA LEU A 20 30.46 -14.46 10.91
C LEU A 20 30.25 -12.94 10.90
N GLY A 21 31.21 -12.19 10.39
CA GLY A 21 31.09 -10.74 10.24
C GLY A 21 29.96 -10.33 9.31
N LEU A 22 29.83 -11.00 8.16
CA LEU A 22 28.72 -10.78 7.22
C LEU A 22 27.37 -11.12 7.85
N LEU A 23 27.27 -12.27 8.54
CA LEU A 23 26.04 -12.69 9.21
C LEU A 23 25.60 -11.70 10.28
N PHE A 24 26.53 -11.16 11.07
CA PHE A 24 26.22 -10.15 12.08
C PHE A 24 25.72 -8.85 11.47
N ALA A 25 26.34 -8.41 10.37
CA ALA A 25 25.92 -7.20 9.66
C ALA A 25 24.51 -7.36 9.08
N ASP A 26 24.18 -8.54 8.58
CA ASP A 26 22.88 -8.86 8.01
C ASP A 26 21.78 -8.86 9.07
N ARG A 27 21.99 -9.61 10.16
CA ARG A 27 21.11 -9.63 11.35
C ARG A 27 20.86 -8.25 11.94
N ALA A 28 21.88 -7.38 11.94
CA ALA A 28 21.76 -6.02 12.44
C ALA A 28 20.86 -5.14 11.56
N LYS A 29 20.92 -5.31 10.22
CA LYS A 29 20.07 -4.58 9.26
C LYS A 29 18.62 -5.02 9.39
N GLU A 30 18.36 -6.32 9.42
CA GLU A 30 17.01 -6.88 9.61
C GLU A 30 16.39 -6.38 10.91
N GLY A 31 17.13 -6.48 12.02
CA GLY A 31 16.68 -6.01 13.32
C GLY A 31 16.43 -4.49 13.36
N SER A 32 17.17 -3.69 12.59
CA SER A 32 16.90 -2.24 12.48
C SER A 32 15.60 -1.95 11.76
N ARG A 33 15.34 -2.63 10.64
CA ARG A 33 14.13 -2.46 9.84
C ARG A 33 12.87 -2.93 10.59
N ASN A 34 12.95 -4.07 11.27
CA ASN A 34 11.87 -4.56 12.12
C ASN A 34 11.51 -3.51 13.19
N ARG A 35 12.51 -3.00 13.93
CA ARG A 35 12.30 -1.94 14.94
C ARG A 35 11.72 -0.66 14.34
N GLU A 36 12.16 -0.25 13.16
CA GLU A 36 11.61 0.92 12.47
C GLU A 36 10.13 0.72 12.11
N ARG A 37 9.79 -0.43 11.52
CA ARG A 37 8.40 -0.74 11.16
C ARG A 37 7.50 -0.87 12.38
N GLN A 38 7.97 -1.50 13.44
CA GLN A 38 7.25 -1.61 14.71
C GLN A 38 6.97 -0.22 15.31
N ARG A 39 7.98 0.67 15.34
CA ARG A 39 7.80 2.06 15.84
C ARG A 39 6.83 2.85 14.98
N TRP A 40 6.94 2.72 13.67
CA TRP A 40 6.04 3.39 12.73
C TRP A 40 4.58 2.94 12.93
N ALA A 41 4.34 1.63 13.08
CA ALA A 41 3.02 1.11 13.39
C ALA A 41 2.48 1.65 14.73
N GLN A 42 3.31 1.67 15.77
CA GLN A 42 2.94 2.22 17.09
C GLN A 42 2.55 3.70 17.02
N LEU A 43 3.30 4.53 16.27
CA LEU A 43 2.97 5.95 16.09
C LEU A 43 1.63 6.17 15.39
N ARG A 44 1.22 5.22 14.54
CA ARG A 44 -0.08 5.22 13.85
C ARG A 44 -1.22 4.63 14.68
N GLY A 45 -0.92 4.04 15.85
CA GLY A 45 -1.88 3.24 16.61
C GLY A 45 -2.27 1.94 15.88
N TRP A 46 -1.41 1.45 14.99
CA TRP A 46 -1.58 0.21 14.24
C TRP A 46 -0.93 -0.97 14.96
N GLN A 47 -1.37 -2.17 14.61
CA GLN A 47 -0.84 -3.40 15.16
C GLN A 47 0.38 -3.85 14.38
N PHE A 48 1.36 -4.39 15.09
CA PHE A 48 2.56 -4.99 14.52
C PHE A 48 2.66 -6.45 14.98
N VAL A 49 2.88 -7.35 14.04
CA VAL A 49 3.12 -8.77 14.26
C VAL A 49 4.42 -9.14 13.54
N GLU A 50 5.31 -9.86 14.21
CA GLU A 50 6.63 -10.16 13.65
C GLU A 50 6.56 -11.15 12.48
N GLU A 51 5.66 -12.14 12.57
CA GLU A 51 5.52 -13.23 11.59
C GLU A 51 4.07 -13.76 11.59
N ASP A 52 3.53 -14.03 10.41
CA ASP A 52 2.21 -14.63 10.16
C ASP A 52 2.25 -15.51 8.90
N ASP A 53 2.24 -16.82 9.10
CA ASP A 53 2.28 -17.82 8.01
C ASP A 53 0.98 -17.89 7.19
N ARG A 54 -0.14 -17.43 7.76
CA ARG A 54 -1.46 -17.59 7.16
C ARG A 54 -1.85 -16.41 6.30
N LEU A 55 -1.35 -15.22 6.62
CA LEU A 55 -1.72 -13.99 5.93
C LEU A 55 -1.50 -14.07 4.41
N PRO A 56 -0.36 -14.56 3.87
CA PRO A 56 -0.19 -14.67 2.42
C PRO A 56 -1.15 -15.68 1.77
N GLN A 57 -1.58 -16.71 2.50
CA GLN A 57 -2.41 -17.81 1.97
C GLN A 57 -3.82 -17.38 1.54
N GLN A 58 -4.23 -16.16 1.93
CA GLN A 58 -5.50 -15.61 1.47
C GLN A 58 -5.43 -15.08 0.02
N TRP A 59 -4.25 -14.97 -0.58
CA TRP A 59 -4.05 -14.53 -1.96
C TRP A 59 -3.20 -15.53 -2.73
N SER A 60 -3.38 -15.53 -4.05
CA SER A 60 -2.68 -16.43 -4.98
C SER A 60 -2.05 -15.69 -6.15
N GLY A 61 -2.49 -14.46 -6.41
CA GLY A 61 -2.02 -13.63 -7.52
C GLY A 61 -0.77 -12.81 -7.22
N GLY A 62 -0.38 -12.02 -8.21
CA GLY A 62 0.65 -10.99 -8.14
C GLY A 62 1.97 -11.50 -7.56
N ALA A 63 2.53 -10.71 -6.64
CA ALA A 63 3.81 -11.03 -6.01
C ALA A 63 3.73 -12.28 -5.11
N ILE A 64 2.56 -12.59 -4.54
CA ILE A 64 2.37 -13.76 -3.66
C ILE A 64 2.60 -15.05 -4.46
N GLY A 65 1.91 -15.20 -5.59
CA GLY A 65 2.07 -16.35 -6.48
C GLY A 65 3.39 -16.35 -7.25
N TYR A 66 3.95 -15.17 -7.54
CA TYR A 66 5.21 -15.07 -8.28
C TYR A 66 6.42 -15.49 -7.45
N PHE A 67 6.51 -15.04 -6.19
CA PHE A 67 7.61 -15.39 -5.31
C PHE A 67 7.38 -16.70 -4.54
N GLY A 68 6.17 -17.25 -4.56
CA GLY A 68 5.82 -18.42 -3.74
C GLY A 68 5.95 -18.07 -2.26
N ALA A 69 5.14 -17.13 -1.78
CA ALA A 69 5.23 -16.65 -0.40
C ALA A 69 4.99 -17.79 0.62
N ASP A 70 5.97 -18.06 1.47
CA ASP A 70 5.90 -19.04 2.56
C ASP A 70 5.23 -18.43 3.80
N ALA A 71 5.62 -17.19 4.15
CA ALA A 71 5.14 -16.46 5.31
C ALA A 71 5.12 -14.94 5.06
N ALA A 72 4.40 -14.21 5.93
CA ALA A 72 4.47 -12.76 6.01
C ALA A 72 5.27 -12.36 7.25
N VAL A 73 6.29 -11.52 7.08
CA VAL A 73 7.08 -10.99 8.21
C VAL A 73 6.98 -9.47 8.32
N ASN A 74 7.26 -8.94 9.51
CA ASN A 74 7.11 -7.52 9.85
C ASN A 74 5.73 -6.98 9.43
N VAL A 75 4.68 -7.71 9.81
CA VAL A 75 3.29 -7.45 9.45
C VAL A 75 2.77 -6.25 10.22
N VAL A 76 2.15 -5.32 9.50
CA VAL A 76 1.45 -4.16 10.05
C VAL A 76 -0.01 -4.24 9.63
N ALA A 77 -0.90 -4.20 10.60
CA ALA A 77 -2.35 -4.18 10.39
C ALA A 77 -2.92 -2.86 10.89
N GLY A 78 -3.66 -2.16 10.04
CA GLY A 78 -4.15 -0.83 10.34
C GLY A 78 -5.35 -0.41 9.49
N SER A 79 -5.50 0.90 9.32
CA SER A 79 -6.53 1.48 8.44
C SER A 79 -6.00 2.73 7.75
N THR A 80 -6.29 2.89 6.46
CA THR A 80 -6.05 4.13 5.71
C THR A 80 -7.36 4.87 5.45
N PHE A 81 -7.27 6.14 5.08
CA PHE A 81 -8.42 6.93 4.65
C PHE A 81 -8.48 6.96 3.12
N THR A 82 -9.67 6.70 2.60
CA THR A 82 -10.10 6.75 1.20
C THR A 82 -11.36 7.59 1.08
N SER A 83 -11.86 7.81 -0.13
CA SER A 83 -13.01 8.70 -0.35
C SER A 83 -14.30 8.21 0.33
N ASP A 84 -14.44 6.91 0.52
CA ASP A 84 -15.57 6.24 1.19
C ASP A 84 -15.42 6.09 2.72
N GLY A 85 -14.26 6.44 3.28
CA GLY A 85 -14.01 6.36 4.72
C GLY A 85 -12.72 5.63 5.08
N ARG A 86 -12.74 4.86 6.18
CA ARG A 86 -11.57 4.12 6.68
C ARG A 86 -11.59 2.70 6.13
N ARG A 87 -10.60 2.34 5.33
CA ARG A 87 -10.40 0.98 4.83
C ARG A 87 -9.31 0.24 5.62
N PRO A 88 -9.53 -1.03 6.01
CA PRO A 88 -8.49 -1.88 6.58
C PRO A 88 -7.30 -2.03 5.63
N VAL A 89 -6.09 -2.08 6.19
CA VAL A 89 -4.86 -2.28 5.40
C VAL A 89 -3.93 -3.28 6.06
N PHE A 90 -3.20 -4.01 5.22
CA PHE A 90 -2.05 -4.83 5.63
C PHE A 90 -0.80 -4.37 4.90
N ILE A 91 0.32 -4.40 5.62
CA ILE A 91 1.64 -4.20 5.02
C ILE A 91 2.56 -5.25 5.60
N PHE A 92 3.23 -6.01 4.76
CA PHE A 92 4.10 -7.08 5.21
C PHE A 92 5.21 -7.33 4.20
N ASP A 93 6.29 -7.91 4.67
CA ASP A 93 7.35 -8.38 3.80
C ASP A 93 7.05 -9.83 3.42
N ILE A 94 7.17 -10.17 2.14
CA ILE A 94 7.08 -11.56 1.70
C ILE A 94 8.34 -12.27 2.18
N GLU A 95 8.19 -13.40 2.86
CA GLU A 95 9.27 -14.35 3.06
C GLU A 95 9.09 -15.53 2.08
N SER A 96 10.15 -15.86 1.35
CA SER A 96 10.21 -17.01 0.44
C SER A 96 11.63 -17.55 0.43
N GLU A 97 11.78 -18.84 0.72
CA GLU A 97 13.09 -19.52 0.79
C GLU A 97 14.09 -18.79 1.74
N GLY A 98 13.59 -18.20 2.83
CA GLY A 98 14.39 -17.43 3.79
C GLY A 98 14.96 -16.13 3.23
N GLN A 99 14.39 -15.61 2.14
CA GLN A 99 14.70 -14.31 1.56
C GLN A 99 13.47 -13.42 1.57
N ILE A 100 13.71 -12.10 1.45
CA ILE A 100 12.64 -11.09 1.41
C ILE A 100 12.66 -10.42 0.04
N PRO A 101 11.97 -10.99 -0.95
CA PRO A 101 12.03 -10.49 -2.32
C PRO A 101 11.21 -9.22 -2.55
N ALA A 102 10.18 -8.96 -1.73
CA ALA A 102 9.32 -7.80 -1.88
C ALA A 102 8.57 -7.44 -0.58
N VAL A 103 8.03 -6.22 -0.54
CA VAL A 103 7.06 -5.77 0.48
C VAL A 103 5.70 -5.62 -0.18
N VAL A 104 4.66 -6.17 0.43
CA VAL A 104 3.27 -6.06 -0.01
C VAL A 104 2.55 -5.00 0.81
N VAL A 105 1.78 -4.17 0.12
CA VAL A 105 0.78 -3.27 0.71
C VAL A 105 -0.58 -3.68 0.15
N ALA A 106 -1.57 -3.85 1.03
CA ALA A 106 -2.91 -4.27 0.68
C ALA A 106 -3.94 -3.33 1.31
N VAL A 107 -4.91 -2.88 0.52
CA VAL A 107 -6.05 -2.05 0.94
C VAL A 107 -7.33 -2.81 0.65
N ARG A 108 -8.19 -2.93 1.66
CA ARG A 108 -9.45 -3.68 1.54
C ARG A 108 -10.55 -2.83 0.91
N CYS A 109 -11.17 -3.34 -0.13
CA CYS A 109 -12.39 -2.82 -0.75
C CYS A 109 -13.66 -3.30 0.00
N ASN A 110 -14.79 -2.65 -0.26
CA ASN A 110 -16.09 -3.03 0.29
C ASN A 110 -16.75 -4.14 -0.54
N LYS A 111 -16.49 -4.15 -1.85
CA LYS A 111 -16.94 -5.22 -2.76
C LYS A 111 -15.82 -6.20 -3.09
N THR A 112 -16.22 -7.45 -3.36
CA THR A 112 -15.33 -8.46 -3.93
C THR A 112 -15.19 -8.24 -5.44
N HIS A 113 -13.95 -8.14 -5.91
CA HIS A 113 -13.62 -8.09 -7.33
C HIS A 113 -13.98 -9.42 -8.00
N ARG A 114 -14.77 -9.33 -9.08
CA ARG A 114 -15.25 -10.50 -9.83
C ARG A 114 -14.13 -11.20 -10.59
N VAL A 115 -13.17 -10.41 -11.09
CA VAL A 115 -12.07 -10.88 -11.93
C VAL A 115 -10.76 -10.42 -11.30
N PRO A 116 -9.86 -11.35 -10.95
CA PRO A 116 -8.50 -10.98 -10.58
C PRO A 116 -7.79 -10.33 -11.77
N VAL A 117 -7.12 -9.22 -11.53
CA VAL A 117 -6.37 -8.48 -12.55
C VAL A 117 -5.00 -8.17 -12.00
N GLU A 118 -3.94 -8.54 -12.72
CA GLU A 118 -2.56 -8.22 -12.36
C GLU A 118 -1.97 -7.20 -13.34
N MET A 119 -1.31 -6.18 -12.82
CA MET A 119 -0.73 -5.06 -13.55
C MET A 119 0.77 -4.99 -13.29
N TRP A 120 1.54 -5.69 -14.11
CA TRP A 120 2.99 -5.86 -13.95
C TRP A 120 3.77 -4.73 -14.61
N LEU A 121 4.75 -4.18 -13.91
CA LEU A 121 5.68 -3.21 -14.49
C LEU A 121 6.46 -3.85 -15.64
N SER A 122 6.55 -3.14 -16.76
CA SER A 122 7.19 -3.67 -17.99
C SER A 122 8.67 -4.07 -17.84
N SER A 123 9.37 -3.55 -16.82
CA SER A 123 10.76 -3.90 -16.52
C SER A 123 10.92 -5.17 -15.67
N VAL A 124 9.83 -5.69 -15.10
CA VAL A 124 9.88 -6.85 -14.21
C VAL A 124 9.67 -8.14 -15.03
N PRO A 125 10.54 -9.14 -14.90
CA PRO A 125 10.33 -10.43 -15.55
C PRO A 125 9.16 -11.15 -14.87
N PHE A 126 8.06 -11.40 -15.58
CA PHE A 126 6.81 -11.93 -15.00
C PHE A 126 6.47 -13.37 -15.44
N GLN A 127 7.46 -14.17 -15.86
CA GLN A 127 7.20 -15.56 -16.27
C GLN A 127 7.07 -16.48 -15.05
N ARG A 128 5.88 -17.06 -14.84
CA ARG A 128 5.62 -18.15 -13.89
C ARG A 128 4.76 -19.24 -14.54
N GLU A 129 4.78 -20.45 -13.97
CA GLU A 129 4.08 -21.63 -14.54
C GLU A 129 2.58 -21.39 -14.76
N ASN A 130 1.92 -20.75 -13.80
CA ASN A 130 0.49 -20.42 -13.83
C ASN A 130 0.29 -18.91 -13.97
N MET A 131 0.84 -18.32 -15.03
CA MET A 131 0.60 -16.91 -15.35
C MET A 131 -0.77 -16.76 -16.03
N PRO A 132 -1.61 -15.78 -15.62
CA PRO A 132 -2.88 -15.52 -16.30
C PRO A 132 -2.68 -15.08 -17.76
N GLU A 133 -3.76 -15.01 -18.53
CA GLU A 133 -3.68 -14.57 -19.93
C GLU A 133 -3.26 -13.10 -20.03
N MET A 134 -2.30 -12.81 -20.92
CA MET A 134 -1.85 -11.43 -21.17
C MET A 134 -2.87 -10.66 -22.01
N LEU A 135 -3.38 -9.57 -21.45
CA LEU A 135 -4.35 -8.69 -22.12
C LEU A 135 -3.65 -7.69 -23.04
N GLY A 136 -2.47 -7.20 -22.62
CA GLY A 136 -1.68 -6.20 -23.35
C GLY A 136 -1.16 -5.08 -22.46
N PRO A 137 -0.54 -4.06 -23.05
CA PRO A 137 -0.02 -2.91 -22.32
C PRO A 137 -1.14 -2.01 -21.78
N ILE A 138 -0.96 -1.53 -20.56
CA ILE A 138 -1.79 -0.55 -19.85
C ILE A 138 -0.86 0.50 -19.21
N GLY A 139 -0.67 1.64 -19.88
CA GLY A 139 0.30 2.63 -19.45
C GLY A 139 1.74 2.09 -19.51
N GLN A 140 2.45 2.14 -18.38
CA GLN A 140 3.81 1.60 -18.19
C GLN A 140 3.83 0.11 -17.80
N ARG A 141 2.65 -0.51 -17.69
CA ARG A 141 2.44 -1.87 -17.17
C ARG A 141 1.85 -2.79 -18.24
N TYR A 142 1.90 -4.09 -17.99
CA TYR A 142 1.17 -5.11 -18.74
C TYR A 142 0.08 -5.71 -17.86
N ALA A 143 -1.13 -5.83 -18.40
CA ALA A 143 -2.26 -6.42 -17.71
C ALA A 143 -2.39 -7.92 -18.01
N PHE A 144 -2.74 -8.69 -16.96
CA PHE A 144 -3.00 -10.12 -17.02
C PHE A 144 -4.29 -10.44 -16.27
N ALA A 145 -5.10 -11.35 -16.82
CA ALA A 145 -6.30 -11.87 -16.16
C ALA A 145 -6.74 -13.21 -16.78
N ASP A 146 -7.43 -14.05 -16.01
CA ASP A 146 -8.01 -15.30 -16.53
C ASP A 146 -9.36 -15.07 -17.25
N ASP A 147 -10.09 -14.00 -16.89
CA ASP A 147 -11.30 -13.56 -17.60
C ASP A 147 -11.01 -12.26 -18.35
N THR A 148 -10.60 -12.43 -19.60
CA THR A 148 -10.23 -11.35 -20.51
C THR A 148 -11.39 -10.38 -20.82
N GLU A 149 -12.64 -10.84 -20.80
CA GLU A 149 -13.79 -9.97 -21.06
C GLU A 149 -14.16 -9.15 -19.82
N GLY A 150 -14.23 -9.79 -18.65
CA GLY A 150 -14.50 -9.10 -17.40
C GLY A 150 -13.37 -8.14 -16.99
N ALA A 151 -12.11 -8.50 -17.22
CA ALA A 151 -10.97 -7.63 -16.93
C ALA A 151 -11.01 -6.33 -17.75
N ARG A 152 -11.41 -6.37 -19.02
CA ARG A 152 -11.55 -5.16 -19.85
C ARG A 152 -12.62 -4.19 -19.34
N GLN A 153 -13.60 -4.67 -18.58
CA GLN A 153 -14.61 -3.81 -17.95
C GLN A 153 -14.06 -3.11 -16.69
N VAL A 154 -13.11 -3.75 -16.01
CA VAL A 154 -12.45 -3.20 -14.80
C VAL A 154 -11.32 -2.24 -15.17
N ILE A 155 -10.60 -2.50 -16.26
CA ILE A 155 -9.48 -1.68 -16.74
C ILE A 155 -10.04 -0.42 -17.42
N THR A 156 -10.33 0.59 -16.60
CA THR A 156 -10.72 1.94 -17.04
C THR A 156 -9.48 2.81 -17.28
N GLN A 157 -9.63 3.93 -17.99
CA GLN A 157 -8.54 4.90 -18.16
C GLN A 157 -8.04 5.45 -16.81
N ASP A 158 -8.96 5.77 -15.89
CA ASP A 158 -8.59 6.25 -14.55
C ASP A 158 -7.74 5.23 -13.79
N LEU A 159 -8.07 3.93 -13.91
CA LEU A 159 -7.27 2.86 -13.31
C LEU A 159 -5.87 2.79 -13.92
N VAL A 160 -5.75 2.93 -15.24
CA VAL A 160 -4.45 2.96 -15.93
C VAL A 160 -3.61 4.15 -15.44
N ASP A 161 -4.21 5.35 -15.39
CA ASP A 161 -3.53 6.56 -14.95
C ASP A 161 -3.09 6.46 -13.47
N ALA A 162 -3.92 5.90 -12.60
CA ALA A 162 -3.56 5.63 -11.20
C ALA A 162 -2.46 4.55 -11.07
N ALA A 163 -2.51 3.50 -11.88
CA ALA A 163 -1.49 2.44 -11.88
C ALA A 163 -0.12 2.93 -12.37
N ASP A 164 -0.07 3.92 -13.27
CA ASP A 164 1.16 4.56 -13.73
C ASP A 164 1.78 5.45 -12.64
N GLN A 165 0.96 6.07 -11.78
CA GLN A 165 1.43 6.88 -10.65
C GLN A 165 2.11 6.06 -9.55
N LEU A 166 1.90 4.74 -9.50
CA LEU A 166 2.52 3.85 -8.51
C LEU A 166 4.05 3.90 -8.55
N GLY A 167 4.67 4.25 -9.67
CA GLY A 167 6.12 4.39 -9.80
C GLY A 167 6.86 3.08 -10.14
N GLY A 168 8.13 3.23 -10.54
CA GLY A 168 8.96 2.14 -11.07
C GLY A 168 9.56 1.19 -10.03
N ASP A 169 9.38 1.46 -8.75
CA ASP A 169 9.74 0.55 -7.65
C ASP A 169 8.60 -0.40 -7.27
N VAL A 170 7.40 -0.19 -7.83
CA VAL A 170 6.24 -1.08 -7.65
C VAL A 170 6.21 -2.09 -8.79
N GLY A 171 6.61 -3.33 -8.49
CA GLY A 171 6.76 -4.39 -9.48
C GLY A 171 5.42 -4.87 -10.06
N VAL A 172 4.42 -5.06 -9.21
CA VAL A 172 3.06 -5.42 -9.62
C VAL A 172 2.05 -4.78 -8.69
N ALA A 173 0.93 -4.33 -9.26
CA ALA A 173 -0.31 -4.07 -8.53
C ALA A 173 -1.38 -5.03 -9.01
N TRP A 174 -2.23 -5.53 -8.13
CA TRP A 174 -3.26 -6.48 -8.52
C TRP A 174 -4.53 -6.34 -7.69
N LEU A 175 -5.63 -6.78 -8.30
CA LEU A 175 -6.95 -6.87 -7.71
C LEU A 175 -7.23 -8.34 -7.44
N GLU A 176 -7.56 -8.69 -6.20
CA GLU A 176 -7.90 -10.06 -5.85
C GLU A 176 -8.89 -10.06 -4.68
N GLN A 177 -9.99 -10.80 -4.83
CA GLN A 177 -11.07 -10.85 -3.83
C GLN A 177 -11.52 -9.43 -3.46
N GLU A 178 -11.64 -9.06 -2.20
CA GLU A 178 -11.93 -7.68 -1.78
C GLU A 178 -10.67 -6.82 -1.54
N TRP A 179 -9.57 -7.05 -2.25
CA TRP A 179 -8.32 -6.34 -2.00
C TRP A 179 -7.71 -5.73 -3.27
N VAL A 180 -7.20 -4.52 -3.10
CA VAL A 180 -6.21 -3.91 -3.99
C VAL A 180 -4.84 -4.08 -3.34
N LEU A 181 -3.90 -4.68 -4.05
CA LEU A 181 -2.57 -4.96 -3.55
C LEU A 181 -1.50 -4.40 -4.46
N ALA A 182 -0.33 -4.14 -3.90
CA ALA A 182 0.86 -3.84 -4.66
C ALA A 182 2.11 -4.34 -3.96
N SER A 183 3.09 -4.75 -4.76
CA SER A 183 4.42 -5.14 -4.28
C SER A 183 5.43 -4.07 -4.62
N VAL A 184 6.16 -3.60 -3.62
CA VAL A 184 7.29 -2.67 -3.77
C VAL A 184 8.60 -3.38 -3.44
N VAL A 185 9.71 -2.85 -3.96
CA VAL A 185 11.06 -3.35 -3.68
C VAL A 185 11.31 -3.57 -2.18
N PRO A 186 12.14 -4.58 -1.82
CA PRO A 186 12.48 -4.85 -0.45
C PRO A 186 13.21 -3.66 0.20
N GLY A 187 12.97 -3.47 1.49
CA GLY A 187 13.57 -2.35 2.24
C GLY A 187 12.87 -0.99 2.05
N ALA A 188 11.69 -0.94 1.41
CA ALA A 188 10.89 0.27 1.36
C ALA A 188 10.60 0.82 2.77
N GLY A 189 11.06 2.06 3.02
CA GLY A 189 10.91 2.73 4.31
C GLY A 189 9.50 3.32 4.53
N PRO A 190 9.18 3.76 5.76
CA PRO A 190 7.85 4.24 6.14
C PRO A 190 7.27 5.30 5.20
N SER A 191 8.04 6.33 4.84
CA SER A 191 7.58 7.41 3.95
C SER A 191 7.18 6.93 2.56
N ARG A 192 7.81 5.85 2.07
CA ARG A 192 7.43 5.26 0.77
C ARG A 192 6.17 4.42 0.90
N LEU A 193 6.06 3.62 1.96
CA LEU A 193 4.86 2.82 2.25
C LEU A 193 3.62 3.70 2.45
N GLU A 194 3.77 4.86 3.10
CA GLU A 194 2.68 5.83 3.27
C GLU A 194 2.22 6.44 1.94
N ARG A 195 3.15 6.71 1.02
CA ARG A 195 2.79 7.17 -0.33
C ARG A 195 2.07 6.05 -1.08
N LEU A 196 2.62 4.84 -1.04
CA LEU A 196 2.01 3.69 -1.70
C LEU A 196 0.60 3.38 -1.17
N LEU A 197 0.36 3.51 0.13
CA LEU A 197 -0.97 3.42 0.72
C LEU A 197 -1.96 4.47 0.19
N ARG A 198 -1.48 5.68 -0.11
CA ARG A 198 -2.29 6.73 -0.71
C ARG A 198 -2.60 6.39 -2.17
N ASP A 199 -1.59 6.00 -2.92
CA ASP A 199 -1.71 5.61 -4.33
C ASP A 199 -2.67 4.41 -4.49
N LEU A 200 -2.59 3.41 -3.59
CA LEU A 200 -3.53 2.29 -3.55
C LEU A 200 -4.92 2.69 -3.08
N GLY A 201 -5.04 3.70 -2.23
CA GLY A 201 -6.32 4.27 -1.84
C GLY A 201 -7.05 4.89 -3.03
N GLU A 202 -6.33 5.59 -3.91
CA GLU A 202 -6.87 6.13 -5.16
C GLU A 202 -7.32 5.02 -6.11
N ILE A 203 -6.51 3.97 -6.27
CA ILE A 203 -6.92 2.78 -7.04
C ILE A 203 -8.18 2.15 -6.44
N ALA A 204 -8.23 1.98 -5.11
CA ALA A 204 -9.40 1.43 -4.42
C ALA A 204 -10.66 2.27 -4.67
N ASP A 205 -10.57 3.60 -4.66
CA ASP A 205 -11.69 4.49 -4.96
C ASP A 205 -12.16 4.38 -6.41
N ILE A 206 -11.26 4.11 -7.36
CA ILE A 206 -11.61 3.88 -8.78
C ILE A 206 -12.31 2.52 -8.97
N VAL A 207 -11.76 1.46 -8.37
CA VAL A 207 -12.27 0.11 -8.60
C VAL A 207 -13.47 -0.22 -7.72
N ASP A 208 -13.65 0.46 -6.60
CA ASP A 208 -14.74 0.32 -5.64
C ASP A 208 -15.33 1.70 -5.30
N PRO A 209 -15.94 2.39 -6.29
CA PRO A 209 -16.51 3.70 -6.11
C PRO A 209 -17.66 3.64 -5.11
N PHE A 210 -17.76 4.69 -4.29
CA PHE A 210 -18.86 4.84 -3.34
C PHE A 210 -20.13 5.26 -4.08
N ASP A 211 -21.04 4.32 -4.30
CA ASP A 211 -22.37 4.63 -4.83
C ASP A 211 -23.25 5.23 -3.71
N GLU A 212 -23.29 6.55 -3.57
CA GLU A 212 -24.33 7.23 -2.76
C GLU A 212 -25.75 6.89 -3.24
N ASP A 213 -25.89 6.49 -4.51
CA ASP A 213 -27.18 6.25 -5.17
C ASP A 213 -27.82 4.90 -4.88
N TYR A 214 -27.15 4.00 -4.15
CA TYR A 214 -27.75 2.71 -3.80
C TYR A 214 -28.86 2.83 -2.73
N ASP A 215 -28.87 3.91 -1.94
CA ASP A 215 -29.91 4.19 -0.92
C ASP A 215 -30.90 5.31 -1.31
N SER A 216 -30.59 6.15 -2.30
CA SER A 216 -31.48 7.25 -2.72
C SER A 216 -32.61 6.81 -3.67
N ASN A 217 -32.41 5.74 -4.45
CA ASN A 217 -33.36 5.27 -5.46
C ASN A 217 -34.32 4.14 -5.00
N ARG A 218 -34.37 3.85 -3.68
CA ARG A 218 -35.47 3.07 -3.06
C ARG A 218 -36.54 3.94 -2.41
N THR A 219 -36.57 5.23 -2.73
CA THR A 219 -37.82 5.98 -2.60
C THR A 219 -38.81 5.40 -3.61
N TRP A 220 -39.64 4.50 -3.12
CA TRP A 220 -40.87 4.03 -3.75
C TRP A 220 -41.49 5.13 -4.60
N THR A 221 -41.42 5.00 -5.92
CA THR A 221 -42.26 5.79 -6.84
C THR A 221 -43.58 5.03 -6.97
N PRO A 222 -44.70 5.53 -6.42
CA PRO A 222 -45.99 4.91 -6.69
C PRO A 222 -46.30 5.23 -8.15
N ALA A 223 -46.17 4.23 -9.02
CA ALA A 223 -46.76 4.30 -10.34
C ALA A 223 -48.29 4.29 -10.18
N ALA A 224 -48.93 5.45 -10.25
CA ALA A 224 -50.32 5.56 -10.64
C ALA A 224 -50.58 6.95 -11.21
N GLY A 225 -50.78 7.01 -12.53
CA GLY A 225 -51.27 8.19 -13.20
C GLY A 225 -52.69 8.55 -12.77
N MET A 226 -52.90 9.87 -12.68
CA MET A 226 -54.16 10.63 -12.79
C MET A 226 -55.14 10.62 -11.60
N PRO A 227 -56.05 11.61 -11.52
CA PRO A 227 -55.81 13.05 -11.50
C PRO A 227 -56.46 13.71 -10.27
N THR A 228 -56.03 14.94 -10.00
CA THR A 228 -56.57 15.88 -9.00
C THR A 228 -58.10 15.90 -8.92
N VAL A 229 -58.64 15.63 -7.73
CA VAL A 229 -59.96 16.13 -7.32
C VAL A 229 -59.80 16.82 -5.97
N ALA A 230 -59.99 18.14 -6.00
CA ALA A 230 -60.16 18.96 -4.81
C ALA A 230 -61.51 18.62 -4.16
N SER A 231 -61.55 18.49 -2.82
CA SER A 231 -62.45 19.23 -1.93
C SER A 231 -62.55 18.66 -0.52
N ALA A 232 -62.57 19.60 0.44
CA ALA A 232 -63.39 19.63 1.65
C ALA A 232 -62.97 18.85 2.91
N THR A 233 -62.50 19.65 3.87
CA THR A 233 -62.63 19.53 5.33
C THR A 233 -64.05 19.16 5.77
N PRO A 234 -64.17 18.35 6.84
CA PRO A 234 -65.12 18.65 7.93
C PRO A 234 -64.44 18.49 9.30
N ASP A 235 -64.29 19.57 10.07
CA ASP A 235 -65.25 20.10 11.04
C ASP A 235 -65.41 19.21 12.29
N GLN A 236 -64.81 19.71 13.38
CA GLN A 236 -64.83 19.14 14.73
C GLN A 236 -65.95 19.80 15.55
N ARG A 237 -66.99 19.03 15.89
CA ARG A 237 -67.82 19.19 17.10
C ARG A 237 -68.73 17.95 17.16
N THR A 238 -68.83 17.15 18.22
CA THR A 238 -69.40 17.50 19.53
C THR A 238 -69.25 16.25 20.45
N GLN A 239 -68.75 16.40 21.67
CA GLN A 239 -68.91 15.43 22.77
C GLN A 239 -70.30 15.60 23.42
N PRO A 240 -70.81 14.58 24.14
CA PRO A 240 -70.88 14.72 25.61
C PRO A 240 -70.44 13.45 26.39
N LEU A 241 -69.61 13.59 27.44
CA LEU A 241 -69.91 13.48 28.90
C LEU A 241 -70.63 12.16 29.29
N ASP A 242 -70.18 11.28 30.22
CA ASP A 242 -69.57 11.43 31.57
C ASP A 242 -69.43 9.98 32.17
N PRO A 243 -69.09 9.70 33.47
CA PRO A 243 -67.90 10.07 34.26
C PRO A 243 -67.39 8.92 35.20
N HIS A 244 -66.08 8.81 35.44
CA HIS A 244 -65.48 8.44 36.74
C HIS A 244 -63.95 8.55 36.58
N ALA A 245 -63.31 9.58 37.13
CA ALA A 245 -62.89 9.68 38.53
C ALA A 245 -61.91 8.52 38.87
N GLU A 246 -60.68 8.70 39.30
CA GLU A 246 -60.00 9.85 39.88
C GLU A 246 -58.51 9.46 39.97
N ALA A 247 -57.60 10.32 39.53
CA ALA A 247 -56.22 10.27 39.99
C ALA A 247 -56.15 10.89 41.39
N PRO A 248 -55.21 10.46 42.25
CA PRO A 248 -54.02 11.31 42.34
C PRO A 248 -52.71 10.54 42.60
N ALA A 249 -51.62 11.05 42.00
CA ALA A 249 -50.25 10.88 42.51
C ALA A 249 -49.99 11.88 43.66
N PRO A 250 -48.80 12.03 44.26
CA PRO A 250 -47.63 11.14 44.36
C PRO A 250 -47.20 10.91 45.84
N ARG A 251 -46.29 9.97 46.13
CA ARG A 251 -45.55 9.97 47.41
C ARG A 251 -44.07 9.65 47.25
N THR A 252 -43.29 10.62 47.71
CA THR A 252 -41.86 10.64 47.97
C THR A 252 -41.52 9.95 49.30
N GLN A 253 -40.51 9.08 49.31
CA GLN A 253 -39.60 8.77 50.43
C GLN A 253 -38.25 8.46 49.75
N VAL A 254 -37.15 9.23 49.88
CA VAL A 254 -36.33 9.64 51.03
C VAL A 254 -35.85 8.45 51.87
N PHE A 255 -34.60 8.06 51.62
CA PHE A 255 -33.68 7.52 52.63
C PHE A 255 -32.27 8.08 52.36
N ASP A 256 -31.91 9.08 53.15
CA ASP A 256 -30.57 9.39 53.68
C ASP A 256 -30.21 8.31 54.72
N THR A 257 -29.00 8.00 55.20
CA THR A 257 -27.67 8.66 55.23
C THR A 257 -26.61 7.63 55.73
N SER A 258 -25.34 8.00 55.54
CA SER A 258 -24.21 7.83 56.47
C SER A 258 -23.28 6.60 56.41
N GLY A 259 -22.03 6.92 56.08
CA GLY A 259 -20.83 6.12 56.27
C GLY A 259 -19.57 6.89 55.83
N ALA A 260 -19.41 8.13 56.32
CA ALA A 260 -18.20 8.93 56.17
C ALA A 260 -17.08 8.44 57.11
N GLY A 261 -15.83 8.64 56.70
CA GLY A 261 -14.64 8.36 57.51
C GLY A 261 -13.35 8.81 56.84
N GLU A 262 -13.20 10.13 56.68
CA GLU A 262 -11.96 10.82 56.32
C GLU A 262 -10.81 10.56 57.30
N SER A 263 -9.59 10.49 56.77
CA SER A 263 -8.39 11.05 57.44
C SER A 263 -7.30 11.39 56.41
N HIS A 264 -7.26 12.66 56.01
CA HIS A 264 -6.02 13.43 55.74
C HIS A 264 -5.58 14.08 57.09
N PRO A 265 -4.36 14.63 57.32
CA PRO A 265 -3.56 15.39 56.33
C PRO A 265 -2.00 15.41 56.46
N ARG A 266 -1.39 16.07 55.46
CA ARG A 266 -0.20 16.98 55.47
C ARG A 266 1.24 16.44 55.66
N ALA A 267 2.09 16.71 54.66
CA ALA A 267 3.17 17.74 54.66
C ALA A 267 4.10 17.52 53.43
N ILE A 268 4.07 18.36 52.39
CA ILE A 268 5.02 19.46 52.07
C ILE A 268 6.48 19.20 52.51
N THR A 269 7.41 18.99 51.56
CA THR A 269 8.53 19.91 51.22
C THR A 269 9.62 19.30 50.30
N HIS A 270 10.25 20.17 49.50
CA HIS A 270 11.53 20.08 48.75
C HIS A 270 11.56 19.17 47.50
N ALA A 271 11.54 19.69 46.26
CA ALA A 271 12.55 20.51 45.59
C ALA A 271 13.97 19.89 45.62
N THR A 272 14.42 19.30 44.51
CA THR A 272 15.80 19.41 43.99
C THR A 272 15.82 19.01 42.52
N SER A 273 16.08 20.00 41.68
CA SER A 273 16.60 19.88 40.32
C SER A 273 18.12 19.72 40.39
N PRO A 274 18.74 18.91 39.52
CA PRO A 274 20.05 19.23 38.97
C PRO A 274 19.94 19.24 37.43
N ALA A 275 20.12 20.40 36.81
CA ALA A 275 21.42 20.88 36.34
C ALA A 275 21.78 20.31 34.96
N ASP A 276 21.68 21.21 33.99
CA ASP A 276 22.52 21.36 32.81
C ASP A 276 23.67 20.36 32.68
N THR A 277 23.63 19.55 31.63
CA THR A 277 24.85 19.17 30.93
C THR A 277 24.73 19.63 29.49
N GLN A 278 25.17 20.87 29.25
CA GLN A 278 25.61 21.27 27.92
C GLN A 278 26.85 20.45 27.58
N VAL A 279 26.73 19.51 26.63
CA VAL A 279 27.91 18.96 25.96
C VAL A 279 28.16 19.79 24.73
N THR A 280 29.15 20.65 24.89
CA THR A 280 29.82 21.47 23.90
C THR A 280 30.32 20.62 22.73
N THR A 281 30.01 21.05 21.51
CA THR A 281 30.71 20.69 20.28
C THR A 281 32.21 21.03 20.38
N PRO A 282 33.11 20.15 19.94
CA PRO A 282 34.36 20.59 19.38
C PRO A 282 34.27 20.52 17.85
N VAL A 283 34.02 21.68 17.25
CA VAL A 283 34.56 22.01 15.93
C VAL A 283 36.07 21.94 16.06
N ARG A 284 36.71 20.96 15.43
CA ARG A 284 38.15 20.98 15.19
C ARG A 284 38.40 21.05 13.69
N ALA A 285 38.72 22.26 13.26
CA ALA A 285 39.49 22.53 12.07
C ALA A 285 40.80 21.72 12.11
N GLN A 286 41.09 20.99 11.04
CA GLN A 286 42.46 20.70 10.65
C GLN A 286 42.67 21.30 9.27
N THR A 287 43.50 22.34 9.29
CA THR A 287 44.03 23.07 8.16
C THR A 287 45.10 22.23 7.46
N ALA A 288 44.92 22.18 6.14
CA ALA A 288 45.89 22.00 5.05
C ALA A 288 47.39 21.96 5.36
N ALA A 289 48.05 20.98 4.75
CA ALA A 289 49.26 21.06 3.90
C ALA A 289 49.57 19.62 3.42
N ASP A 290 50.03 19.30 2.22
CA ASP A 290 50.25 19.94 0.92
C ASP A 290 50.69 18.79 -0.03
N VAL A 291 50.62 19.03 -1.34
CA VAL A 291 51.37 18.37 -2.44
C VAL A 291 50.65 17.31 -3.31
N ARG A 292 49.86 17.85 -4.25
CA ARG A 292 50.00 17.79 -5.73
C ARG A 292 49.64 16.54 -6.57
N ASP A 293 48.94 16.90 -7.66
CA ASP A 293 48.85 16.30 -9.00
C ASP A 293 47.89 15.12 -9.25
N ALA A 294 46.61 15.46 -9.46
CA ALA A 294 45.78 14.80 -10.47
C ALA A 294 44.68 15.76 -10.98
N GLU A 295 44.66 15.95 -12.30
CA GLU A 295 43.84 16.86 -13.10
C GLU A 295 42.32 16.55 -12.99
N PRO A 296 41.43 17.57 -12.93
CA PRO A 296 39.99 17.35 -12.88
C PRO A 296 39.39 17.14 -14.28
N SER A 297 38.79 15.97 -14.50
CA SER A 297 38.00 15.66 -15.69
C SER A 297 36.78 16.59 -15.83
N ALA A 298 36.60 17.14 -17.03
CA ALA A 298 35.52 18.03 -17.40
C ALA A 298 34.12 17.35 -17.33
N PRO A 299 33.04 18.13 -17.11
CA PRO A 299 31.67 17.62 -17.14
C PRO A 299 31.23 17.21 -18.56
N PRO A 300 30.39 16.18 -18.72
CA PRO A 300 29.90 15.75 -20.02
C PRO A 300 28.98 16.82 -20.64
N GLN A 301 29.27 17.17 -21.89
CA GLN A 301 28.46 18.08 -22.68
C GLN A 301 27.11 17.45 -23.10
N PRO A 302 26.04 18.27 -23.22
CA PRO A 302 24.75 17.83 -23.74
C PRO A 302 24.86 17.45 -25.23
N ARG A 303 24.42 16.25 -25.59
CA ARG A 303 24.27 15.82 -26.99
C ARG A 303 23.02 16.48 -27.57
N SER A 304 23.22 17.39 -28.52
CA SER A 304 22.14 17.90 -29.36
C SER A 304 21.65 16.84 -30.36
N PRO A 305 20.35 16.85 -30.73
CA PRO A 305 19.72 15.84 -31.57
C PRO A 305 19.53 16.38 -33.00
N PHE A 306 20.27 15.92 -34.00
CA PHE A 306 19.89 16.10 -35.41
C PHE A 306 20.65 15.10 -36.29
N GLY A 307 20.00 14.00 -36.65
CA GLY A 307 20.41 13.07 -37.71
C GLY A 307 19.17 12.74 -38.52
N GLY A 308 19.13 13.27 -39.75
CA GLY A 308 17.98 13.21 -40.65
C GLY A 308 17.68 11.81 -41.21
N PRO A 309 16.59 11.72 -41.99
CA PRO A 309 16.06 10.47 -42.53
C PRO A 309 17.01 9.87 -43.58
N GLY A 310 17.17 8.55 -43.50
CA GLY A 310 18.01 7.76 -44.40
C GLY A 310 17.56 7.83 -45.85
N GLU A 311 18.56 7.90 -46.73
CA GLU A 311 18.44 7.69 -48.17
C GLU A 311 17.82 6.31 -48.50
N PRO A 312 16.88 6.26 -49.46
CA PRO A 312 16.35 5.01 -49.99
C PRO A 312 17.37 4.34 -50.94
N GLY A 313 17.59 3.03 -50.75
CA GLY A 313 18.40 2.22 -51.64
C GLY A 313 17.83 2.11 -53.07
N PRO A 314 18.66 1.79 -54.07
CA PRO A 314 18.27 1.82 -55.48
C PRO A 314 17.25 0.73 -55.82
N VAL A 315 16.15 1.17 -56.44
CA VAL A 315 15.09 0.35 -57.03
C VAL A 315 15.62 -0.32 -58.31
N PRO A 316 15.44 -1.64 -58.51
CA PRO A 316 15.80 -2.30 -59.76
C PRO A 316 14.87 -1.89 -60.92
N ALA A 317 15.45 -1.64 -62.09
CA ALA A 317 14.74 -1.19 -63.28
C ALA A 317 13.75 -2.24 -63.84
N PRO A 318 12.58 -1.82 -64.35
CA PRO A 318 11.64 -2.71 -65.04
C PRO A 318 12.18 -3.12 -66.42
N GLN A 319 12.03 -4.41 -66.76
CA GLN A 319 12.28 -4.94 -68.10
C GLN A 319 11.22 -4.40 -69.08
N PRO A 320 11.58 -4.02 -70.32
CA PRO A 320 10.60 -3.61 -71.31
C PRO A 320 9.82 -4.84 -71.83
N GLU A 321 8.50 -4.80 -71.62
CA GLU A 321 7.51 -5.59 -72.35
C GLU A 321 7.69 -5.41 -73.86
N GLN A 322 7.82 -6.53 -74.56
CA GLN A 322 7.68 -6.59 -76.01
C GLN A 322 6.19 -6.49 -76.33
N ASN A 323 5.76 -5.34 -76.85
CA ASN A 323 4.46 -5.22 -77.48
C ASN A 323 4.56 -5.61 -78.95
N GLU A 324 3.75 -6.62 -79.30
CA GLU A 324 3.29 -6.93 -80.64
C GLU A 324 2.64 -5.69 -81.30
N GLU A 325 2.92 -5.49 -82.58
CA GLU A 325 2.14 -4.63 -83.48
C GLU A 325 1.48 -5.53 -84.57
N PRO A 326 0.43 -5.03 -85.24
CA PRO A 326 -0.76 -5.79 -85.67
C PRO A 326 -0.63 -6.72 -86.88
#